data_AF-A0A6B2VF67-F1
#
_entry.id   AF-A0A6B2VF67-F1
#
_cell.length_a   1.000
_cell.length_b   1.000
_cell.length_c   1.000
_cell.angle_alpha   90.00
_cell.angle_beta   90.00
_cell.angle_gamma   90.00
#
_symmetry.space_group_name_H-M   'P 1'
#
loop_
_entity.id
_entity.type
_entity.pdbx_description
1 polymer ?
#
loop_
_entity_poly.entity_id
_entity_poly.type
_entity_poly.pdbx_seq_one_letter_code
_entity_poly.pdbx_strand_id
1 'polypeptide(L)' 'MSEALPGSPGPRLTAIWSALGPAEQQVFERHLLEGTAAEDLVWILARYGHHVSASTIRTYRRRLRQEESDRA' A
#
# COMPACT_ATOMS: atom_id res chain seq x y z
N MET A 1 3.24 -4.23 -17.20
CA MET A 1 3.73 -5.18 -16.19
C MET A 1 3.46 -4.52 -14.86
N SER A 2 2.56 -5.06 -14.04
CA SER A 2 2.27 -4.52 -12.71
C SER A 2 3.48 -4.80 -11.82
N GLU A 3 4.21 -3.75 -11.47
CA GLU A 3 5.32 -3.83 -10.51
C GLU A 3 4.77 -4.32 -9.18
N ALA A 4 5.48 -5.23 -8.52
CA ALA A 4 5.10 -5.67 -7.19
C ALA A 4 5.22 -4.47 -6.23
N LEU A 5 4.30 -4.36 -5.27
CA LEU A 5 4.43 -3.36 -4.19
C LEU A 5 5.84 -3.45 -3.58
N PRO A 6 6.48 -2.32 -3.29
CA PRO A 6 7.83 -2.32 -2.71
C PRO A 6 7.84 -3.03 -1.35
N GLY A 7 8.95 -3.70 -1.05
CA GLY A 7 9.14 -4.44 0.21
C GLY A 7 8.31 -5.72 0.33
N SER A 8 7.93 -6.10 1.56
CA SER A 8 7.13 -7.31 1.85
C SER A 8 5.69 -6.98 2.31
N PRO A 9 4.75 -6.70 1.37
CA PRO A 9 3.35 -6.49 1.71
C PRO A 9 2.73 -7.75 2.32
N GLY A 10 1.93 -7.58 3.38
CA GLY A 10 1.18 -8.67 3.96
C GLY A 10 0.12 -9.22 3.00
N PRO A 11 -0.34 -10.48 3.16
CA PRO A 11 -1.19 -11.18 2.19
C PRO A 11 -2.47 -10.43 1.83
N ARG A 12 -3.05 -9.69 2.79
CA ARG A 12 -4.24 -8.87 2.56
C ARG A 12 -3.97 -7.67 1.65
N LEU A 13 -2.83 -6.99 1.83
CA LEU A 13 -2.46 -5.85 0.99
C LEU A 13 -2.06 -6.31 -0.42
N THR A 14 -1.37 -7.46 -0.51
CA THR A 14 -1.08 -8.12 -1.78
C THR A 14 -2.34 -8.45 -2.56
N ALA A 15 -3.36 -9.03 -1.89
CA ALA A 15 -4.64 -9.33 -2.54
C ALA A 15 -5.36 -8.08 -3.06
N ILE A 16 -5.33 -6.98 -2.28
CA ILE A 16 -5.88 -5.68 -2.72
C ILE A 16 -5.09 -5.16 -3.92
N TRP A 17 -3.77 -5.14 -3.86
CA TRP A 17 -2.91 -4.68 -4.95
C TRP A 17 -3.13 -5.46 -6.25
N SER A 18 -3.25 -6.78 -6.15
CA SER A 18 -3.55 -7.63 -7.31
C SER A 18 -4.95 -7.41 -7.90
N ALA A 19 -5.88 -6.89 -7.11
CA ALA A 19 -7.23 -6.55 -7.57
C ALA A 19 -7.30 -5.14 -8.20
N LEU A 20 -6.38 -4.25 -7.83
CA LEU A 20 -6.28 -2.91 -8.43
C LEU A 20 -5.80 -2.98 -9.88
N GLY A 21 -6.37 -2.12 -10.73
CA GLY A 21 -5.89 -1.92 -12.09
C GLY A 21 -4.55 -1.18 -12.15
N PRO A 22 -3.85 -1.18 -13.30
CA PRO A 22 -2.51 -0.57 -13.43
C PRO A 22 -2.46 0.94 -13.13
N ALA A 23 -3.55 1.66 -13.40
CA ALA A 23 -3.66 3.09 -13.10
C ALA A 23 -3.87 3.34 -11.60
N GLU A 24 -4.66 2.49 -10.95
CA GLU A 24 -4.97 2.59 -9.51
C GLU A 24 -3.75 2.21 -8.67
N GLN A 25 -2.99 1.20 -9.12
CA GLN A 25 -1.70 0.81 -8.53
C GLN A 25 -0.73 2.00 -8.48
N GLN A 26 -0.52 2.70 -9.59
CA GLN A 26 0.37 3.87 -9.64
C GLN A 26 -0.07 5.00 -8.69
N VAL A 27 -1.38 5.28 -8.64
CA VAL A 27 -1.92 6.31 -7.74
C VAL A 27 -1.75 5.88 -6.27
N PHE A 28 -2.07 4.64 -5.94
CA PHE A 28 -1.94 4.10 -4.59
C PHE A 28 -0.48 4.09 -4.12
N GLU A 29 0.44 3.61 -4.95
CA GLU A 29 1.87 3.58 -4.66
C GLU A 29 2.42 4.98 -4.40
N ARG A 30 2.07 5.95 -5.26
CA ARG A 30 2.47 7.35 -5.07
C ARG A 30 2.02 7.89 -3.71
N HIS A 31 0.74 7.75 -3.38
CA HIS A 31 0.22 8.21 -2.09
C HIS A 31 0.84 7.48 -0.89
N LEU A 32 1.16 6.20 -1.05
CA LEU A 32 1.79 5.37 -0.02
C LEU A 32 3.19 5.85 0.33
N LEU A 33 3.95 6.31 -0.66
CA LEU A 33 5.31 6.83 -0.52
C LEU A 33 5.34 8.31 -0.12
N GLU A 34 4.43 9.15 -0.61
CA GLU A 34 4.43 10.62 -0.41
C GLU A 34 4.01 11.11 0.99
N GLY A 35 3.76 10.22 1.96
CA GLY A 35 3.41 10.66 3.32
C GLY A 35 1.91 10.76 3.61
N THR A 36 1.04 10.46 2.65
CA THR A 36 -0.44 10.49 2.80
C THR A 36 -0.90 9.76 4.06
N ALA A 37 -1.91 10.29 4.76
CA ALA A 37 -2.44 9.66 5.96
C ALA A 37 -3.00 8.27 5.66
N ALA A 38 -2.90 7.36 6.64
CA ALA A 38 -3.37 6.00 6.46
C ALA A 38 -4.89 5.94 6.28
N GLU A 39 -5.62 6.85 6.92
CA GLU A 39 -7.06 7.06 6.80
C GLU A 39 -7.46 7.43 5.37
N ASP A 40 -6.72 8.34 4.74
CA ASP A 40 -6.99 8.76 3.36
C ASP A 40 -6.74 7.62 2.37
N LEU A 41 -5.67 6.85 2.57
CA LEU A 41 -5.39 5.65 1.77
C LEU A 41 -6.50 4.59 1.91
N VAL A 42 -7.04 4.42 3.11
CA VAL A 42 -8.20 3.55 3.34
C VAL A 42 -9.43 4.06 2.60
N TRP A 43 -9.68 5.37 2.64
CA TRP A 43 -10.81 5.98 1.94
C TRP A 43 -10.69 5.83 0.41
N ILE A 44 -9.50 6.04 -0.15
CA ILE A 44 -9.21 5.83 -1.57
C ILE A 44 -9.50 4.38 -1.95
N LEU A 45 -8.96 3.41 -1.21
CA LEU A 45 -9.19 1.99 -1.48
C LEU A 45 -10.67 1.60 -1.34
N ALA A 46 -11.37 2.15 -0.35
CA ALA A 46 -12.80 1.92 -0.17
C ALA A 46 -13.63 2.44 -1.35
N ARG A 47 -13.23 3.54 -1.98
CA ARG A 47 -13.86 4.06 -3.21
C ARG A 47 -13.75 3.09 -4.38
N TYR A 48 -12.69 2.29 -4.43
CA TYR A 48 -12.49 1.22 -5.40
C TYR A 48 -13.09 -0.13 -4.97
N GLY A 49 -13.83 -0.17 -3.84
CA GLY A 49 -14.46 -1.39 -3.32
C GLY A 49 -13.54 -2.27 -2.46
N HIS A 50 -12.36 -1.77 -2.09
CA HIS A 50 -11.40 -2.51 -1.28
C HIS A 50 -11.37 -2.00 0.16
N HIS A 51 -11.71 -2.86 1.11
CA HIS A 51 -11.73 -2.52 2.53
C HIS A 51 -10.46 -2.99 3.26
N VAL A 52 -9.65 -2.03 3.71
CA VAL A 52 -8.47 -2.24 4.55
C VAL A 52 -8.50 -1.32 5.76
N SER A 53 -7.81 -1.71 6.83
CA SER A 53 -7.70 -0.86 8.02
C SER A 53 -6.51 0.10 7.91
N ALA A 54 -6.62 1.28 8.51
CA ALA A 54 -5.50 2.22 8.60
C ALA A 54 -4.30 1.60 9.33
N SER A 55 -4.55 0.71 10.30
CA SER A 55 -3.52 -0.06 11.00
C SER A 55 -2.73 -0.98 10.06
N THR A 56 -3.38 -1.57 9.06
CA THR A 56 -2.69 -2.39 8.03
C THR A 56 -1.74 -1.53 7.21
N ILE A 57 -2.18 -0.35 6.77
CA ILE A 57 -1.34 0.60 6.03
C ILE A 57 -0.16 1.06 6.88
N ARG A 58 -0.38 1.43 8.15
CA ARG A 58 0.69 1.80 9.09
C ARG A 58 1.70 0.68 9.29
N THR A 59 1.22 -0.55 9.45
CA THR A 59 2.07 -1.74 9.64
C THR A 59 2.95 -1.97 8.42
N TYR A 60 2.37 -1.87 7.22
CA TYR A 60 3.11 -1.99 5.99
C TYR A 60 4.18 -0.88 5.87
N ARG A 61 3.83 0.39 6.10
CA ARG A 61 4.80 1.50 6.08
C ARG A 61 5.91 1.35 7.12
N ARG A 62 5.59 0.76 8.29
CA ARG A 62 6.60 0.44 9.30
C ARG A 62 7.56 -0.64 8.80
N ARG A 63 7.06 -1.72 8.19
CA ARG A 63 7.89 -2.76 7.60
C ARG A 63 8.74 -2.24 6.44
N LEU A 64 8.16 -1.42 5.57
CA LEU A 64 8.88 -0.80 4.46
C LEU A 64 10.10 0.01 4.95
N ARG A 65 9.92 0.82 5.99
CA ARG A 65 11.02 1.57 6.63
C ARG A 65 12.03 0.67 7.35
N GLN A 66 11.57 -0.43 7.93
CA GLN A 66 12.45 -1.43 8.55
C GLN A 66 13.35 -2.08 7.51
N GLU A 67 12.77 -2.54 6.40
CA GLU A 67 13.48 -3.17 5.28
C GLU A 67 14.43 -2.18 4.58
N GLU A 68 14.04 -0.91 4.45
CA GLU A 68 14.93 0.15 3.95
C GLU A 68 16.13 0.36 4.88
N SER A 69 15.90 0.37 6.20
CA SER A 69 16.97 0.48 7.21
C SER A 69 17.86 -0.76 7.28
N ASP A 70 17.33 -1.96 7.06
CA ASP A 70 18.08 -3.21 7.07
C ASP A 70 18.92 -3.39 5.78
N ARG A 71 18.61 -2.62 4.73
CA ARG A 71 19.32 -2.63 3.44
C ARG A 71 20.42 -1.54 3.34
N ALA A 72 20.46 -0.60 4.29
CA ALA A 72 21.46 0.47 4.40
C ALA A 72 22.68 0.04 5.22
#